data_AF-F0ZUE4-F1
#
_entry.id   AF-F0ZUE4-F1
#
_cell.length_a   1.000
_cell.length_b   1.000
_cell.length_c   1.000
_cell.angle_alpha   90.00
_cell.angle_beta   90.00
_cell.angle_gamma   90.00
#
_symmetry.space_group_name_H-M   'P 1'
#
loop_
_entity.id
_entity.type
_entity.pdbx_description
1 polymer ?
#
loop_
_entity_poly.entity_id
_entity_poly.type
_entity_poly.pdbx_seq_one_letter_code
_entity_poly.pdbx_strand_id
1 'polypeptide(L)'
;MDFLDDWLSNKCSVNDINKYFFGIRNKKNMVDIKLMEKIFGFIVYKNGCIIPEKLLKSCSNRLGVPIEYIRNRLLCEIALFYINYKNEYRIAVSLFHKTINNDSAKGYFNLALIYCNNNNFEKGIELCEIAANYPSKIQLTNGEAILNHRVLEAQYHVGHLYYKIQKNKEKCLYYYKMSADNNNPRAAYLVGCMAIKGVGCEKNEELSKYYIVKACQIIKAKQIINI
;
A
#
# COMPACT_ATOMS: atom_id res chain seq x y z
N MET A 1 -5.59 24.70 -5.81
CA MET A 1 -5.94 23.58 -6.72
C MET A 1 -5.00 23.54 -7.90
N ASP A 2 -4.60 24.69 -8.43
CA ASP A 2 -3.75 24.82 -9.62
C ASP A 2 -2.47 23.98 -9.57
N PHE A 3 -1.78 23.91 -8.42
CA PHE A 3 -0.61 23.02 -8.28
C PHE A 3 -0.97 21.54 -8.48
N LEU A 4 -2.05 21.07 -7.86
CA LEU A 4 -2.43 19.66 -7.94
C LEU A 4 -2.94 19.32 -9.33
N ASP A 5 -3.65 20.25 -9.96
CA ASP A 5 -4.05 20.13 -11.37
C ASP A 5 -2.81 19.97 -12.25
N ASP A 6 -1.87 20.91 -12.20
CA ASP A 6 -0.63 20.82 -12.97
C ASP A 6 0.19 19.56 -12.65
N TRP A 7 0.25 19.16 -11.37
CA TRP A 7 0.94 17.94 -10.96
C TRP A 7 0.34 16.68 -11.60
N LEU A 8 -0.98 16.51 -11.51
CA LEU A 8 -1.69 15.34 -12.03
C LEU A 8 -1.75 15.36 -13.56
N SER A 9 -2.03 16.52 -14.15
CA SER A 9 -2.23 16.69 -15.57
C SER A 9 -0.90 16.62 -16.34
N ASN A 10 0.20 17.12 -15.78
CA ASN A 10 1.43 17.33 -16.56
C ASN A 10 2.70 16.66 -16.00
N LYS A 11 2.87 16.55 -14.68
CA LYS A 11 4.20 16.30 -14.08
C LYS A 11 4.42 14.89 -13.54
N CYS A 12 3.44 14.30 -12.86
CA CYS A 12 3.66 13.06 -12.12
C CYS A 12 3.88 11.86 -13.04
N SER A 13 4.72 10.91 -12.65
CA SER A 13 4.87 9.61 -13.31
C SER A 13 4.09 8.51 -12.60
N VAL A 14 3.99 7.33 -13.22
CA VAL A 14 3.45 6.11 -12.57
C VAL A 14 4.25 5.76 -11.30
N ASN A 15 5.55 6.03 -11.28
CA ASN A 15 6.36 5.82 -10.08
C ASN A 15 5.98 6.82 -8.98
N ASP A 16 5.76 8.09 -9.33
CA ASP A 16 5.46 9.14 -8.34
C ASP A 16 4.12 8.92 -7.65
N ILE A 17 3.07 8.54 -8.38
CA ILE A 17 1.76 8.24 -7.78
C ILE A 17 1.83 7.07 -6.79
N ASN A 18 2.84 6.21 -6.92
CA ASN A 18 3.10 5.07 -6.03
C ASN A 18 3.98 5.43 -4.82
N LYS A 19 4.64 6.59 -4.81
CA LYS A 19 5.43 7.07 -3.67
C LYS A 19 4.54 7.59 -2.53
N TYR A 20 5.16 7.80 -1.38
CA TYR A 20 4.52 8.48 -0.26
C TYR A 20 4.18 9.94 -0.63
N PHE A 21 3.04 10.44 -0.17
CA PHE A 21 2.44 11.71 -0.58
C PHE A 21 2.38 11.93 -2.09
N PHE A 22 2.16 10.84 -2.86
CA PHE A 22 1.97 10.92 -4.31
C PHE A 22 3.17 11.51 -5.06
N GLY A 23 4.36 11.42 -4.45
CA GLY A 23 5.59 12.01 -4.98
C GLY A 23 5.65 13.53 -4.88
N ILE A 24 4.66 14.19 -4.25
CA ILE A 24 4.59 15.65 -4.10
C ILE A 24 5.68 16.16 -3.15
N ARG A 25 6.08 15.34 -2.18
CA ARG A 25 7.12 15.69 -1.20
C ARG A 25 8.49 15.24 -1.66
N ASN A 26 9.47 16.14 -1.64
CA ASN A 26 10.88 15.76 -1.68
C ASN A 26 11.44 15.75 -0.24
N LYS A 27 12.34 14.80 0.08
CA LYS A 27 12.62 14.36 1.46
C LYS A 27 13.15 15.41 2.48
N LYS A 28 13.27 16.71 2.16
CA LYS A 28 14.08 17.65 2.97
C LYS A 28 13.42 18.92 3.53
N ASN A 29 12.24 19.40 3.09
CA ASN A 29 11.82 20.79 3.41
C ASN A 29 10.43 20.94 4.07
N MET A 30 10.33 21.86 5.05
CA MET A 30 9.08 22.26 5.74
C MET A 30 8.08 23.01 4.83
N VAL A 31 8.58 23.61 3.74
CA VAL A 31 7.78 24.29 2.70
C VAL A 31 6.80 23.31 2.04
N ASP A 32 7.21 22.06 1.82
CA ASP A 32 6.39 21.03 1.17
C ASP A 32 5.18 20.64 2.04
N ILE A 33 5.32 20.68 3.37
CA ILE A 33 4.22 20.37 4.30
C ILE A 33 3.14 21.45 4.22
N LYS A 34 3.52 22.73 4.19
CA LYS A 34 2.55 23.84 4.04
C LYS A 34 1.82 23.77 2.69
N LEU A 35 2.54 23.40 1.62
CA LEU A 35 1.93 23.20 0.30
C LEU A 35 0.93 22.04 0.33
N MET A 36 1.31 20.89 0.88
CA MET A 36 0.42 19.74 1.04
C MET A 36 -0.80 20.10 1.90
N GLU A 37 -0.61 20.81 3.00
CA GLU A 37 -1.72 21.30 3.84
C GLU A 37 -2.70 22.15 3.04
N LYS A 38 -2.21 23.08 2.22
CA LYS A 38 -3.08 23.91 1.36
C LYS A 38 -3.84 23.07 0.34
N ILE A 39 -3.17 22.12 -0.32
CA ILE A 39 -3.78 21.26 -1.35
C ILE A 39 -4.80 20.31 -0.74
N PHE A 40 -4.39 19.57 0.29
CA PHE A 40 -5.21 18.55 0.94
C PHE A 40 -6.33 19.18 1.76
N GLY A 41 -6.09 20.32 2.40
CA GLY A 41 -7.11 21.12 3.06
C GLY A 41 -8.18 21.59 2.09
N PHE A 42 -7.83 22.00 0.87
CA PHE A 42 -8.82 22.32 -0.16
C PHE A 42 -9.70 21.11 -0.49
N ILE A 43 -9.10 19.93 -0.72
CA ILE A 43 -9.86 18.71 -1.05
C ILE A 43 -10.81 18.32 0.08
N VAL A 44 -10.33 18.32 1.32
CA VAL A 44 -11.10 17.89 2.49
C VAL A 44 -12.20 18.89 2.82
N TYR A 45 -11.83 20.17 3.01
CA TYR A 45 -12.73 21.17 3.58
C TYR A 45 -13.57 21.92 2.56
N LYS A 46 -13.07 22.13 1.32
CA LYS A 46 -13.82 22.87 0.29
C LYS A 46 -14.56 21.95 -0.68
N ASN A 47 -14.01 20.77 -0.98
CA ASN A 47 -14.59 19.83 -1.94
C ASN A 47 -15.25 18.61 -1.29
N GLY A 48 -15.41 18.55 0.03
CA GLY A 48 -16.07 17.41 0.69
C GLY A 48 -15.36 16.06 0.45
N CYS A 49 -14.03 16.09 0.43
CA CYS A 49 -13.18 14.94 0.11
C CYS A 49 -13.41 14.38 -1.32
N ILE A 50 -13.79 15.23 -2.28
CA ILE A 50 -13.99 14.84 -3.69
C ILE A 50 -12.83 15.39 -4.52
N ILE A 51 -12.16 14.48 -5.24
CA ILE A 51 -11.18 14.86 -6.25
C ILE A 51 -11.94 15.05 -7.57
N PRO A 52 -11.83 16.21 -8.25
CA PRO A 52 -12.55 16.44 -9.50
C PRO A 52 -12.25 15.38 -10.56
N GLU A 53 -13.30 14.82 -11.16
CA GLU A 53 -13.21 13.74 -12.14
C GLU A 53 -12.36 14.11 -13.36
N LYS A 54 -12.45 15.38 -13.79
CA LYS A 54 -11.67 15.92 -14.92
C LYS A 54 -10.17 15.76 -14.71
N LEU A 55 -9.68 16.01 -13.48
CA LEU A 55 -8.26 15.88 -13.13
C LEU A 55 -7.82 14.42 -13.16
N LEU A 56 -8.65 13.52 -12.62
CA LEU A 56 -8.36 12.10 -12.60
C LEU A 56 -8.33 11.51 -14.02
N LYS A 57 -9.27 11.91 -14.88
CA LYS A 57 -9.30 11.49 -16.30
C LYS A 57 -8.07 11.96 -17.06
N SER A 58 -7.64 13.22 -16.88
CA SER A 58 -6.42 13.73 -17.51
C SER A 58 -5.19 12.91 -17.10
N CYS A 59 -5.01 12.69 -15.80
CA CYS A 59 -3.90 11.89 -15.28
C CYS A 59 -3.98 10.41 -15.73
N SER A 60 -5.17 9.81 -15.69
CA SER A 60 -5.41 8.44 -16.12
C SER A 60 -5.06 8.23 -17.59
N ASN A 61 -5.51 9.12 -18.49
CA ASN A 61 -5.22 9.03 -19.92
C ASN A 61 -3.72 9.16 -20.20
N ARG A 62 -3.04 10.07 -19.50
CA ARG A 62 -1.60 10.31 -19.68
C ARG A 62 -0.75 9.14 -19.18
N LEU A 63 -1.13 8.54 -18.05
CA LEU A 63 -0.35 7.49 -17.39
C LEU A 63 -0.80 6.07 -17.75
N GLY A 64 -1.95 5.92 -18.39
CA GLY A 64 -2.60 4.63 -18.63
C GLY A 64 -3.03 3.90 -17.35
N VAL A 65 -3.20 4.62 -16.25
CA VAL A 65 -3.54 4.06 -14.93
C VAL A 65 -5.03 4.22 -14.68
N PRO A 66 -5.73 3.22 -14.10
CA PRO A 66 -7.16 3.35 -13.78
C PRO A 66 -7.46 4.55 -12.87
N ILE A 67 -8.54 5.27 -13.19
CA ILE A 67 -9.04 6.43 -12.43
C ILE A 67 -9.23 6.09 -10.96
N GLU A 68 -9.88 4.95 -10.66
CA GLU A 68 -10.11 4.49 -9.27
C GLU A 68 -8.80 4.29 -8.51
N TYR A 69 -7.77 3.76 -9.17
CA TYR A 69 -6.48 3.59 -8.54
C TYR A 69 -5.87 4.93 -8.13
N ILE A 70 -5.84 5.90 -9.05
CA ILE A 70 -5.33 7.26 -8.80
C ILE A 70 -6.12 7.93 -7.66
N ARG A 71 -7.46 7.89 -7.73
CA ARG A 71 -8.35 8.51 -6.74
C ARG A 71 -8.10 7.94 -5.35
N ASN A 72 -8.18 6.62 -5.22
CA ASN A 72 -8.05 5.94 -3.94
C ASN A 72 -6.64 6.10 -3.36
N ARG A 73 -5.63 6.08 -4.23
CA ARG A 73 -4.24 6.30 -3.85
C ARG A 73 -4.02 7.72 -3.30
N LEU A 74 -4.60 8.74 -3.92
CA LEU A 74 -4.51 10.12 -3.45
C LEU A 74 -5.30 10.32 -2.13
N LEU A 75 -6.54 9.85 -2.05
CA LEU A 75 -7.34 9.93 -0.81
C LEU A 75 -6.65 9.26 0.38
N CYS A 76 -6.00 8.10 0.18
CA CYS A 76 -5.24 7.45 1.24
C CYS A 76 -4.01 8.26 1.66
N GLU A 77 -3.32 8.95 0.75
CA GLU A 77 -2.18 9.81 1.13
C GLU A 77 -2.63 11.06 1.88
N ILE A 78 -3.78 11.61 1.52
CA ILE A 78 -4.42 12.68 2.28
C ILE A 78 -4.71 12.18 3.69
N ALA A 79 -5.36 11.02 3.84
CA ALA A 79 -5.65 10.43 5.14
C ALA A 79 -4.38 10.24 6.00
N LEU A 80 -3.32 9.68 5.42
CA LEU A 80 -2.03 9.50 6.10
C LEU A 80 -1.36 10.83 6.46
N PHE A 81 -1.55 11.88 5.67
CA PHE A 81 -1.08 13.23 6.02
C PHE A 81 -1.80 13.74 7.27
N TYR A 82 -3.12 13.60 7.34
CA TYR A 82 -3.91 14.03 8.51
C TYR A 82 -3.57 13.26 9.79
N ILE A 83 -3.24 11.97 9.69
CA ILE A 83 -2.71 11.20 10.82
C ILE A 83 -1.35 11.77 11.26
N ASN A 84 -0.39 11.84 10.34
CA ASN A 84 1.01 12.08 10.71
C ASN A 84 1.35 13.54 11.01
N TYR A 85 0.59 14.50 10.48
CA TYR A 85 0.91 15.93 10.55
C TYR A 85 -0.16 16.79 11.22
N LYS A 86 -1.39 16.29 11.34
CA LYS A 86 -2.51 17.02 11.94
C LYS A 86 -3.11 16.34 13.16
N ASN A 87 -2.78 15.07 13.40
CA ASN A 87 -3.39 14.27 14.47
C ASN A 87 -4.93 14.17 14.34
N GLU A 88 -5.45 14.29 13.13
CA GLU A 88 -6.91 14.33 12.84
C GLU A 88 -7.40 12.96 12.37
N TYR A 89 -7.42 11.99 13.28
CA TYR A 89 -7.80 10.60 12.98
C TYR A 89 -9.22 10.45 12.41
N ARG A 90 -10.19 11.27 12.87
CA ARG A 90 -11.58 11.19 12.39
C ARG A 90 -11.68 11.46 10.88
N ILE A 91 -10.94 12.45 10.39
CA ILE A 91 -10.88 12.78 8.96
C ILE A 91 -10.21 11.65 8.19
N ALA A 92 -9.08 11.14 8.70
CA ALA A 92 -8.37 10.05 8.06
C ALA A 92 -9.21 8.77 7.95
N VAL A 93 -9.92 8.39 9.02
CA VAL A 93 -10.83 7.24 9.03
C VAL A 93 -11.98 7.44 8.04
N SER A 94 -12.59 8.63 7.98
CA SER A 94 -13.62 8.94 6.99
C SER A 94 -13.11 8.79 5.56
N LEU A 95 -11.90 9.26 5.28
CA LEU A 95 -11.26 9.11 3.97
C LEU A 95 -10.98 7.64 3.64
N PHE A 96 -10.53 6.81 4.58
CA PHE A 96 -10.34 5.39 4.36
C PHE A 96 -11.65 4.65 4.09
N HIS A 97 -12.73 4.99 4.80
CA HIS A 97 -14.05 4.45 4.46
C HIS A 97 -14.50 4.84 3.05
N LYS A 98 -14.22 6.07 2.63
CA LYS A 98 -14.52 6.52 1.27
C LYS A 98 -13.74 5.73 0.22
N THR A 99 -12.48 5.39 0.47
CA THR A 99 -11.70 4.55 -0.47
C THR A 99 -12.11 3.09 -0.45
N ILE A 100 -12.59 2.57 0.69
CA ILE A 100 -13.20 1.23 0.78
C ILE A 100 -14.46 1.13 -0.06
N ASN A 101 -15.33 2.16 -0.04
CA ASN A 101 -16.52 2.21 -0.90
C ASN A 101 -16.18 2.24 -2.40
N ASN A 102 -14.96 2.64 -2.74
CA ASN A 102 -14.40 2.58 -4.10
C ASN A 102 -13.53 1.33 -4.33
N ASP A 103 -13.71 0.28 -3.54
CA ASP A 103 -13.02 -1.01 -3.66
C ASP A 103 -11.48 -0.93 -3.53
N SER A 104 -10.97 -0.15 -2.58
CA SER A 104 -9.52 0.06 -2.41
C SER A 104 -8.87 -0.87 -1.39
N ALA A 105 -8.01 -1.78 -1.86
CA ALA A 105 -7.08 -2.55 -1.01
C ALA A 105 -6.27 -1.69 -0.03
N LYS A 106 -5.82 -0.50 -0.47
CA LYS A 106 -5.08 0.43 0.38
C LYS A 106 -5.95 1.04 1.49
N GLY A 107 -7.23 1.29 1.20
CA GLY A 107 -8.20 1.74 2.20
C GLY A 107 -8.39 0.69 3.29
N TYR A 108 -8.70 -0.55 2.89
CA TYR A 108 -8.81 -1.69 3.79
C TYR A 108 -7.56 -1.87 4.66
N PHE A 109 -6.36 -1.87 4.05
CA PHE A 109 -5.12 -2.07 4.77
C PHE A 109 -4.82 -0.98 5.81
N ASN A 110 -5.00 0.31 5.47
CA ASN A 110 -4.74 1.37 6.45
C ASN A 110 -5.77 1.37 7.58
N LEU A 111 -7.04 1.05 7.28
CA LEU A 111 -8.04 0.93 8.32
C LEU A 111 -7.75 -0.27 9.24
N ALA A 112 -7.31 -1.40 8.68
CA ALA A 112 -6.83 -2.56 9.44
C ALA A 112 -5.72 -2.19 10.43
N LEU A 113 -4.74 -1.39 10.00
CA LEU A 113 -3.67 -0.88 10.86
C LEU A 113 -4.20 -0.04 12.02
N ILE A 114 -5.18 0.83 11.78
CA ILE A 114 -5.82 1.65 12.82
C ILE A 114 -6.51 0.75 13.86
N TYR A 115 -7.28 -0.25 13.42
CA TYR A 115 -7.94 -1.19 14.34
C TYR A 115 -6.92 -1.98 15.17
N CYS A 116 -5.85 -2.48 14.54
CA CYS A 116 -4.77 -3.18 15.26
C CYS A 116 -4.08 -2.30 16.30
N ASN A 117 -3.79 -1.03 15.95
CA ASN A 117 -3.16 -0.08 16.88
C ASN A 117 -4.05 0.23 18.09
N ASN A 118 -5.37 0.14 17.93
CA ASN A 118 -6.36 0.27 19.00
C ASN A 118 -6.66 -1.09 19.68
N ASN A 119 -5.80 -2.10 19.51
CA ASN A 119 -5.93 -3.46 20.05
C ASN A 119 -7.18 -4.24 19.57
N ASN A 120 -7.89 -3.74 18.56
CA ASN A 120 -8.98 -4.49 17.92
C ASN A 120 -8.40 -5.37 16.80
N PHE A 121 -7.71 -6.43 17.21
CA PHE A 121 -7.01 -7.32 16.28
C PHE A 121 -7.95 -8.16 15.43
N GLU A 122 -9.15 -8.50 15.93
CA GLU A 122 -10.13 -9.27 15.15
C GLU A 122 -10.56 -8.48 13.91
N LYS A 123 -11.02 -7.24 14.09
CA LYS A 123 -11.40 -6.38 12.95
C LYS A 123 -10.20 -6.02 12.08
N GLY A 124 -9.04 -5.83 12.70
CA GLY A 124 -7.78 -5.59 12.01
C GLY A 124 -7.40 -6.73 11.05
N ILE A 125 -7.50 -7.98 11.51
CA ILE A 125 -7.21 -9.16 10.69
C ILE A 125 -8.21 -9.27 9.54
N GLU A 126 -9.52 -9.16 9.81
CA GLU A 126 -10.57 -9.22 8.79
C GLU A 126 -10.31 -8.25 7.62
N LEU A 127 -10.08 -6.97 7.94
CA LEU A 127 -9.81 -5.95 6.92
C LEU A 127 -8.47 -6.17 6.20
N CYS A 128 -7.46 -6.68 6.90
CA CYS A 128 -6.15 -6.96 6.31
C CYS A 128 -6.20 -8.18 5.36
N GLU A 129 -7.00 -9.20 5.68
CA GLU A 129 -7.26 -10.34 4.79
C GLU A 129 -7.95 -9.90 3.51
N ILE A 130 -8.96 -9.04 3.62
CA ILE A 130 -9.64 -8.44 2.46
C ILE A 130 -8.60 -7.75 1.58
N ALA A 131 -7.78 -6.85 2.13
CA ALA A 131 -6.72 -6.17 1.38
C ALA A 131 -5.69 -7.13 0.76
N ALA A 132 -5.34 -8.21 1.45
CA ALA A 132 -4.34 -9.19 1.01
C ALA A 132 -4.80 -10.04 -0.19
N ASN A 133 -6.13 -10.19 -0.37
CA ASN A 133 -6.75 -10.99 -1.43
C ASN A 133 -7.04 -10.20 -2.71
N TYR A 134 -6.79 -8.89 -2.75
CA TYR A 134 -6.87 -8.13 -3.99
C TYR A 134 -5.81 -8.57 -5.02
N PRO A 135 -6.01 -8.26 -6.31
CA PRO A 135 -4.97 -8.43 -7.31
C PRO A 135 -3.67 -7.73 -6.91
N SER A 136 -2.57 -8.48 -6.89
CA SER A 136 -1.24 -7.95 -6.58
C SER A 136 -0.68 -7.08 -7.69
N LYS A 137 -1.31 -7.07 -8.87
CA LYS A 137 -0.93 -6.28 -10.04
C LYS A 137 -2.11 -5.45 -10.52
N ILE A 138 -1.84 -4.23 -10.97
CA ILE A 138 -2.80 -3.34 -11.59
C ILE A 138 -2.48 -3.27 -13.07
N GLN A 139 -3.45 -3.64 -13.90
CA GLN A 139 -3.34 -3.58 -15.35
C GLN A 139 -3.42 -2.14 -15.82
N LEU A 140 -2.45 -1.73 -16.63
CA LEU A 140 -2.44 -0.45 -17.32
C LEU A 140 -3.07 -0.59 -18.71
N THR A 141 -3.54 0.53 -19.26
CA THR A 141 -4.20 0.57 -20.57
C THR A 141 -3.26 0.24 -21.73
N ASN A 142 -1.94 0.36 -21.53
CA ASN A 142 -0.91 0.00 -22.51
C ASN A 142 -0.55 -1.49 -22.49
N GLY A 143 -1.22 -2.32 -21.68
CA GLY A 143 -0.92 -3.75 -21.55
C GLY A 143 0.12 -4.09 -20.47
N GLU A 144 0.82 -3.11 -19.91
CA GLU A 144 1.76 -3.32 -18.79
C GLU A 144 1.01 -3.51 -17.47
N ALA A 145 1.69 -4.05 -16.45
CA ALA A 145 1.13 -4.18 -15.12
C ALA A 145 2.09 -3.68 -14.06
N ILE A 146 1.57 -2.89 -13.11
CA ILE A 146 2.34 -2.38 -11.98
C ILE A 146 1.99 -3.13 -10.71
N LEU A 147 2.97 -3.25 -9.80
CA LEU A 147 2.78 -3.94 -8.54
C LEU A 147 1.94 -3.10 -7.58
N ASN A 148 0.89 -3.69 -7.02
CA ASN A 148 0.13 -3.10 -5.94
C ASN A 148 0.83 -3.36 -4.60
N HIS A 149 1.82 -2.52 -4.29
CA HIS A 149 2.66 -2.68 -3.09
C HIS A 149 1.86 -2.81 -1.79
N ARG A 150 0.66 -2.21 -1.71
CA ARG A 150 -0.18 -2.26 -0.52
C ARG A 150 -0.80 -3.64 -0.29
N VAL A 151 -1.09 -4.38 -1.35
CA VAL A 151 -1.54 -5.79 -1.25
C VAL A 151 -0.42 -6.66 -0.68
N LEU A 152 0.82 -6.46 -1.13
CA LEU A 152 1.97 -7.22 -0.61
C LEU A 152 2.27 -6.89 0.85
N GLU A 153 2.15 -5.61 1.23
CA GLU A 153 2.27 -5.16 2.61
C GLU A 153 1.15 -5.77 3.47
N ALA A 154 -0.09 -5.82 2.97
CA ALA A 154 -1.22 -6.47 3.64
C ALA A 154 -0.99 -7.98 3.82
N GLN A 155 -0.55 -8.70 2.77
CA GLN A 155 -0.20 -10.12 2.85
C GLN A 155 0.90 -10.37 3.89
N TYR A 156 1.95 -9.54 3.91
CA TYR A 156 2.99 -9.65 4.93
C TYR A 156 2.42 -9.37 6.34
N HIS A 157 1.64 -8.32 6.52
CA HIS A 157 1.09 -7.98 7.83
C HIS A 157 0.10 -8.98 8.37
N VAL A 158 -0.82 -9.48 7.56
CA VAL A 158 -1.78 -10.47 8.00
C VAL A 158 -1.09 -11.80 8.36
N GLY A 159 -0.03 -12.18 7.63
CA GLY A 159 0.84 -13.29 8.02
C GLY A 159 1.46 -13.08 9.41
N HIS A 160 1.91 -11.85 9.69
CA HIS A 160 2.44 -11.49 11.00
C HIS A 160 1.39 -11.54 12.12
N LEU A 161 0.17 -11.06 11.87
CA LEU A 161 -0.94 -11.12 12.82
C LEU A 161 -1.32 -12.58 13.11
N TYR A 162 -1.35 -13.43 12.09
CA TYR A 162 -1.58 -14.87 12.28
C TYR A 162 -0.49 -15.54 13.11
N TYR A 163 0.77 -15.16 12.93
CA TYR A 163 1.87 -15.67 13.74
C TYR A 163 1.81 -15.22 15.19
N LYS A 164 1.60 -13.92 15.42
CA LYS A 164 1.76 -13.30 16.74
C LYS A 164 0.49 -13.34 17.58
N ILE A 165 -0.67 -13.09 16.99
CA ILE A 165 -1.94 -12.93 17.70
C ILE A 165 -2.73 -14.24 17.67
N GLN A 166 -3.12 -14.70 16.49
CA GLN A 166 -3.97 -15.90 16.34
C GLN A 166 -3.21 -17.23 16.51
N LYS A 167 -1.88 -17.18 16.55
CA LYS A 167 -0.97 -18.33 16.63
C LYS A 167 -1.20 -19.40 15.54
N ASN A 168 -1.80 -19.04 14.42
CA ASN A 168 -2.02 -19.93 13.28
C ASN A 168 -0.82 -19.88 12.33
N LYS A 169 0.06 -20.88 12.46
CA LYS A 169 1.32 -20.95 11.68
C LYS A 169 1.09 -21.27 10.21
N GLU A 170 0.06 -22.04 9.88
CA GLU A 170 -0.27 -22.42 8.50
C GLU A 170 -0.78 -21.21 7.71
N LYS A 171 -1.75 -20.46 8.26
CA LYS A 171 -2.21 -19.20 7.66
C LYS A 171 -1.09 -18.16 7.59
N CYS A 172 -0.25 -18.08 8.62
CA CYS A 172 0.96 -17.25 8.57
C CYS A 172 1.84 -17.60 7.35
N LEU A 173 2.15 -18.88 7.16
CA LEU A 173 2.97 -19.34 6.05
C LEU A 173 2.32 -19.04 4.70
N TYR A 174 1.01 -19.29 4.59
CA TYR A 174 0.22 -19.00 3.39
C TYR A 174 0.36 -17.55 2.94
N TYR A 175 0.07 -16.59 3.83
CA TYR A 175 0.13 -15.18 3.48
C TYR A 175 1.56 -14.66 3.25
N TYR A 176 2.55 -15.17 3.99
CA TYR A 176 3.95 -14.86 3.68
C TYR A 176 4.38 -15.40 2.31
N LYS A 177 3.95 -16.61 1.91
CA LYS A 177 4.22 -17.14 0.57
C LYS A 177 3.63 -16.24 -0.52
N MET A 178 2.36 -15.82 -0.39
CA MET A 178 1.73 -14.89 -1.34
C MET A 178 2.54 -13.60 -1.51
N SER A 179 2.99 -13.00 -0.41
CA SER A 179 3.82 -11.78 -0.45
C SER A 179 5.20 -12.04 -1.05
N ALA A 180 5.83 -13.16 -0.69
CA ALA A 180 7.13 -13.59 -1.20
C ALA A 180 7.11 -13.83 -2.71
N ASP A 181 6.03 -14.42 -3.23
CA ASP A 181 5.88 -14.73 -4.65
C ASP A 181 5.67 -13.48 -5.52
N ASN A 182 5.24 -12.39 -4.89
CA ASN A 182 5.19 -11.06 -5.50
C ASN A 182 6.46 -10.21 -5.20
N ASN A 183 7.59 -10.85 -4.89
CA ASN A 183 8.89 -10.21 -4.67
C ASN A 183 8.98 -9.34 -3.40
N ASN A 184 8.32 -9.73 -2.31
CA ASN A 184 8.62 -9.19 -0.99
C ASN A 184 9.81 -9.95 -0.36
N PRO A 185 11.00 -9.34 -0.23
CA PRO A 185 12.18 -10.04 0.27
C PRO A 185 12.07 -10.41 1.75
N ARG A 186 11.36 -9.61 2.56
CA ARG A 186 11.15 -9.91 3.99
C ARG A 186 10.27 -11.14 4.15
N ALA A 187 9.19 -11.22 3.37
CA ALA A 187 8.30 -12.36 3.38
C ALA A 187 9.03 -13.63 2.89
N ALA A 188 9.80 -13.54 1.79
CA ALA A 188 10.58 -14.65 1.27
C ALA A 188 11.58 -15.20 2.31
N TYR A 189 12.33 -14.32 2.99
CA TYR A 189 13.22 -14.74 4.07
C TYR A 189 12.47 -15.48 5.20
N LEU A 190 11.31 -14.95 5.63
CA LEU A 190 10.49 -15.59 6.68
C LEU A 190 9.94 -16.95 6.24
N VAL A 191 9.48 -17.09 4.99
CA VAL A 191 9.06 -18.40 4.44
C VAL A 191 10.22 -19.38 4.50
N GLY A 192 11.43 -18.96 4.13
CA GLY A 192 12.61 -19.82 4.21
C GLY A 192 12.92 -20.26 5.64
N CYS A 193 12.90 -19.33 6.59
CA CYS A 193 13.06 -19.63 8.01
C CYS A 193 11.96 -20.55 8.57
N MET A 194 10.72 -20.42 8.10
CA MET A 194 9.62 -21.29 8.50
C MET A 194 9.80 -22.70 7.94
N ALA A 195 10.24 -22.83 6.69
CA ALA A 195 10.49 -24.11 6.03
C ALA A 195 11.61 -24.91 6.70
N ILE A 196 12.74 -24.30 7.06
CA ILE A 196 13.84 -25.02 7.76
C ILE A 196 13.47 -25.43 9.19
N LYS A 197 12.58 -24.67 9.85
CA LYS A 197 12.14 -24.96 11.21
C LYS A 197 10.90 -25.85 11.27
N GLY A 198 10.22 -26.10 10.15
CA GLY A 198 8.95 -26.82 10.12
C GLY A 198 7.82 -26.06 10.83
N VAL A 199 7.76 -24.74 10.66
CA VAL A 199 6.74 -23.88 11.30
C VAL A 199 5.59 -23.69 10.33
N GLY A 200 4.45 -24.32 10.59
CA GLY A 200 3.27 -24.23 9.71
C GLY A 200 3.41 -25.04 8.41
N CYS A 201 4.45 -25.88 8.32
CA CYS A 201 4.67 -26.88 7.28
C CYS A 201 5.67 -27.93 7.80
N GLU A 202 5.86 -29.01 7.06
CA GLU A 202 6.98 -29.92 7.30
C GLU A 202 8.32 -29.23 7.04
N LYS A 203 9.38 -29.75 7.68
CA LYS A 203 10.74 -29.26 7.43
C LYS A 203 11.13 -29.54 5.98
N ASN A 204 11.58 -28.50 5.29
CA ASN A 204 12.00 -28.62 3.90
C ASN A 204 13.18 -27.68 3.61
N GLU A 205 14.38 -28.25 3.51
CA GLU A 205 15.62 -27.51 3.28
C GLU A 205 15.70 -26.93 1.87
N GLU A 206 15.18 -27.63 0.87
CA GLU A 206 15.18 -27.15 -0.52
C GLU A 206 14.28 -25.93 -0.67
N LEU A 207 13.06 -25.98 -0.11
CA LEU A 207 12.13 -24.86 -0.08
C LEU A 207 12.73 -23.67 0.68
N SER A 208 13.42 -23.95 1.81
CA SER A 208 14.13 -22.93 2.56
C SER A 208 15.19 -22.24 1.71
N LYS A 209 16.07 -23.02 1.08
CA LYS A 209 17.13 -22.53 0.21
C LYS A 209 16.56 -21.71 -0.94
N TYR A 210 15.51 -22.19 -1.60
CA TYR A 210 14.83 -21.48 -2.68
C TYR A 210 14.37 -20.07 -2.24
N TYR A 211 13.61 -19.96 -1.15
CA TYR A 211 13.07 -18.68 -0.70
C TYR A 211 14.15 -17.74 -0.12
N ILE A 212 15.19 -18.27 0.52
CA ILE A 212 16.33 -17.47 0.98
C ILE A 212 17.10 -16.90 -0.22
N VAL A 213 17.39 -17.72 -1.25
CA VAL A 213 18.05 -17.25 -2.48
C VAL A 213 17.20 -16.20 -3.18
N LYS A 214 15.88 -16.44 -3.30
CA LYS A 214 14.92 -15.47 -3.85
C LYS A 214 14.96 -14.14 -3.10
N ALA A 215 14.98 -14.15 -1.77
CA ALA A 215 15.10 -12.94 -0.95
C ALA A 215 16.38 -12.16 -1.26
N CYS A 216 17.54 -12.83 -1.34
CA CYS A 216 18.82 -12.22 -1.67
C CYS A 216 18.83 -11.60 -3.07
N GLN A 217 18.29 -12.31 -4.08
CA GLN A 217 18.19 -11.81 -5.45
C GLN A 217 17.33 -10.55 -5.54
N ILE A 218 16.17 -10.53 -4.87
CA ILE A 218 15.28 -9.36 -4.83
C ILE A 218 15.98 -8.17 -4.18
N ILE A 219 16.67 -8.38 -3.05
CA ILE A 219 17.40 -7.30 -2.34
C ILE A 219 18.49 -6.73 -3.25
N LYS A 220 19.29 -7.59 -3.89
CA LYS A 220 20.35 -7.17 -4.82
C LYS A 220 19.78 -6.39 -6.00
N ALA A 221 18.67 -6.84 -6.59
CA ALA A 221 18.02 -6.13 -7.69
C ALA A 221 17.54 -4.73 -7.26
N LYS A 222 16.94 -4.60 -6.07
CA LYS A 222 16.52 -3.29 -5.53
C LYS A 222 17.69 -2.34 -5.29
N GLN A 223 18.83 -2.85 -4.82
CA GLN A 223 20.04 -2.03 -4.61
C GLN A 223 20.63 -1.51 -5.93
N ILE A 224 20.60 -2.30 -7.00
CA ILE A 224 21.12 -1.90 -8.31
C ILE A 224 20.26 -0.81 -8.95
N ILE A 225 18.94 -0.85 -8.73
CA ILE A 225 17.98 0.04 -9.42
C ILE A 225 17.85 1.42 -8.74
N ASN A 226 18.41 1.65 -7.54
CA ASN A 226 18.42 2.96 -6.85
C ASN A 226 17.05 3.70 -6.87
N ILE A 227 15.96 3.02 -6.50
CA ILE A 227 14.65 3.63 -6.21
C ILE A 227 14.42 3.69 -4.70
#